data_AF-A0A9W6UK08-F1
#
_entry.id   AF-A0A9W6UK08-F1
#
_cell.length_a   1.000
_cell.length_b   1.000
_cell.length_c   1.000
_cell.angle_alpha   90.00
_cell.angle_beta   90.00
_cell.angle_gamma   90.00
#
_symmetry.space_group_name_H-M   'P 1'
#
loop_
_entity.id
_entity.type
_entity.pdbx_description
1 polymer ?
#
loop_
_entity_poly.entity_id
_entity_poly.type
_entity_poly.pdbx_seq_one_letter_code
_entity_poly.pdbx_strand_id
1 'polypeptide(L)'
;MTSTPSVGYLPLRILLTESLVVRTRFDPMSITTDTVISGRAQRGMLAAALPRNRHDELIDAWIARGEAIRFAPAFPRLEAAEKQPVATVPAPLSLSGEKKPEDTDKRALVDRLVQEPGASAVPLRALTGTITPDFRHLVTPMTSTEQYLGVERTGQLQPGVPFITTSLDPGQVFEARWRLSAGSPDELEALAGDILGVLAGREGRLSLGSGGTRAHGGGVRVTCAAPSGTGHTVMDRTSHARTVWRAGTDRFLVLLAPALLTDGAGVHNPLVFAKHALEVVRSLLGREREAVVPVGSYVEPRIVGAYHRLYHGPMAERRAAAPGSVLRLRACRDIGISEIRALEDIQLGERAVDGFGAFVLLPPPHDEAVLKANRKPVPACEQAPRGASPRRRVLLADGTGVDVEEDIADGTALRPGSGTPLSTLYDAMLWQAVAEPVRARARDLAAGMVGTLTPSLLGRLREIAAAPVAPEGNEDAARTTLKRLALAVTSDKPEASLGAVSPFKPFTSSALAAVETAKVTLYKEKTSVQNWLCQTAKDPAASWTNNKAQGTELAKAINTVDLAGGSVRDASGELSTAAQKWLSDPAVLARLSLLLITTWLAERTRIAHQNETERADRAESGERS
;
A
#
# COMPACT_ATOMS: atom_id res chain seq x y z
N MET A 1 -22.73 -25.47 40.56
CA MET A 1 -23.49 -25.05 39.37
C MET A 1 -22.71 -23.94 38.70
N THR A 2 -22.01 -24.23 37.61
CA THR A 2 -21.31 -23.19 36.84
C THR A 2 -22.35 -22.37 36.09
N SER A 3 -22.49 -21.08 36.42
CA SER A 3 -23.37 -20.17 35.68
C SER A 3 -22.96 -20.15 34.20
N THR A 4 -23.94 -20.20 33.30
CA THR A 4 -23.69 -20.01 31.88
C THR A 4 -23.13 -18.60 31.68
N PRO A 5 -21.99 -18.42 30.98
CA PRO A 5 -21.42 -17.09 30.77
C PRO A 5 -22.40 -16.20 30.00
N SER A 6 -22.44 -14.92 30.34
CA SER A 6 -23.13 -13.89 29.59
C SER A 6 -22.39 -13.63 28.28
N VAL A 7 -23.11 -13.52 27.16
CA VAL A 7 -22.56 -13.34 25.82
C VAL A 7 -23.22 -12.12 25.18
N GLY A 8 -22.43 -11.32 24.49
CA GLY A 8 -22.92 -10.23 23.65
C GLY A 8 -21.87 -9.83 22.63
N TYR A 9 -22.19 -8.82 21.83
CA TYR A 9 -21.35 -8.35 20.74
C TYR A 9 -20.97 -6.90 20.98
N LEU A 10 -19.69 -6.57 20.86
CA LEU A 10 -19.19 -5.20 20.80
C LEU A 10 -19.16 -4.76 19.33
N PRO A 11 -20.08 -3.90 18.88
CA PRO A 11 -20.09 -3.40 17.51
C PRO A 11 -19.10 -2.24 17.40
N LEU A 12 -18.07 -2.42 16.58
CA LEU A 12 -17.01 -1.44 16.35
C LEU A 12 -17.21 -0.78 14.99
N ARG A 13 -17.30 0.54 14.98
CA ARG A 13 -17.19 1.39 13.79
C ARG A 13 -15.72 1.66 13.53
N ILE A 14 -15.20 1.17 12.41
CA ILE A 14 -13.80 1.33 11.98
C ILE A 14 -13.79 2.26 10.77
N LEU A 15 -13.39 3.51 10.96
CA LEU A 15 -13.14 4.47 9.89
C LEU A 15 -11.68 4.35 9.43
N LEU A 16 -11.49 4.13 8.13
CA LEU A 16 -10.16 4.16 7.52
C LEU A 16 -9.72 5.61 7.36
N THR A 17 -8.64 6.01 8.04
CA THR A 17 -8.07 7.37 7.88
C THR A 17 -6.93 7.40 6.86
N GLU A 18 -6.35 6.23 6.57
CA GLU A 18 -5.32 6.03 5.53
C GLU A 18 -5.67 4.81 4.67
N SER A 19 -4.95 4.61 3.57
CA SER A 19 -5.07 3.44 2.72
C SER A 19 -4.73 2.15 3.47
N LEU A 20 -5.50 1.08 3.22
CA LEU A 20 -5.37 -0.18 3.95
C LEU A 20 -5.20 -1.38 3.02
N VAL A 21 -4.24 -2.26 3.34
CA VAL A 21 -4.09 -3.56 2.69
C VAL A 21 -4.33 -4.69 3.69
N VAL A 22 -5.29 -5.55 3.38
CA VAL A 22 -5.57 -6.80 4.11
C VAL A 22 -5.15 -8.00 3.25
N ARG A 23 -3.94 -8.51 3.49
CA ARG A 23 -3.40 -9.64 2.70
C ARG A 23 -4.03 -10.98 3.10
N THR A 24 -4.46 -11.73 2.09
CA THR A 24 -4.87 -13.14 2.21
C THR A 24 -3.91 -14.10 1.51
N ARG A 25 -3.08 -13.59 0.59
CA ARG A 25 -2.01 -14.31 -0.12
C ARG A 25 -0.70 -13.53 -0.07
N PHE A 26 0.40 -14.24 -0.22
CA PHE A 26 1.73 -13.65 -0.31
C PHE A 26 2.22 -13.73 -1.75
N ASP A 27 1.95 -12.69 -2.54
CA ASP A 27 2.56 -12.45 -3.85
C ASP A 27 3.49 -11.24 -3.70
N PRO A 28 4.80 -11.39 -3.96
CA PRO A 28 5.78 -10.33 -3.80
C PRO A 28 5.70 -9.24 -4.89
N MET A 29 5.08 -9.53 -6.04
CA MET A 29 4.99 -8.63 -7.18
C MET A 29 3.64 -7.89 -7.26
N SER A 30 2.59 -8.48 -6.68
CA SER A 30 1.25 -7.91 -6.63
C SER A 30 0.62 -8.08 -5.26
N ILE A 31 0.16 -6.98 -4.69
CA ILE A 31 -0.46 -6.94 -3.37
C ILE A 31 -1.92 -6.52 -3.53
N THR A 32 -2.84 -7.48 -3.50
CA THR A 32 -4.27 -7.19 -3.56
C THR A 32 -4.91 -7.31 -2.17
N THR A 33 -5.60 -6.25 -1.73
CA THR A 33 -6.39 -6.28 -0.50
C THR A 33 -7.65 -7.14 -0.65
N ASP A 34 -8.07 -7.80 0.44
CA ASP A 34 -9.44 -8.32 0.54
C ASP A 34 -10.45 -7.17 0.75
N THR A 35 -11.72 -7.40 0.40
CA THR A 35 -12.79 -6.40 0.51
C THR A 35 -13.37 -6.26 1.93
N VAL A 36 -12.83 -7.05 2.87
CA VAL A 36 -13.30 -7.19 4.26
C VAL A 36 -12.08 -7.21 5.18
N ILE A 37 -12.19 -6.58 6.34
CA ILE A 37 -11.12 -6.59 7.34
C ILE A 37 -11.24 -7.87 8.17
N SER A 38 -10.26 -8.78 8.04
CA SER A 38 -10.28 -10.04 8.80
C SER A 38 -10.26 -9.83 10.33
N GLY A 39 -10.92 -10.71 11.08
CA GLY A 39 -10.88 -10.71 12.56
C GLY A 39 -9.45 -10.87 13.09
N ARG A 40 -8.61 -11.66 12.41
CA ARG A 40 -7.17 -11.78 12.71
C ARG A 40 -6.41 -10.44 12.64
N ALA A 41 -6.70 -9.60 11.63
CA ALA A 41 -6.05 -8.29 11.53
C ALA A 41 -6.44 -7.39 12.71
N GLN A 42 -7.71 -7.45 13.11
CA GLN A 42 -8.23 -6.73 14.27
C GLN A 42 -7.67 -7.25 15.59
N ARG A 43 -7.47 -8.58 15.71
CA ARG A 43 -6.77 -9.22 16.82
C ARG A 43 -5.35 -8.68 16.99
N GLY A 44 -4.60 -8.60 15.89
CA GLY A 44 -3.26 -8.02 15.88
C GLY A 44 -3.24 -6.53 16.22
N MET A 45 -4.26 -5.78 15.79
CA MET A 45 -4.43 -4.37 16.14
C MET A 45 -4.67 -4.19 17.64
N LEU A 46 -5.60 -4.94 18.25
CA LEU A 46 -5.86 -4.85 19.69
C LEU A 46 -4.63 -5.25 20.49
N ALA A 47 -3.97 -6.36 20.14
CA ALA A 47 -2.73 -6.79 20.78
C ALA A 47 -1.67 -5.68 20.78
N ALA A 48 -1.46 -5.02 19.64
CA ALA A 48 -0.50 -3.92 19.53
C ALA A 48 -0.93 -2.63 20.29
N ALA A 49 -2.23 -2.46 20.54
CA ALA A 49 -2.77 -1.30 21.25
C ALA A 49 -2.63 -1.41 22.77
N LEU A 50 -2.49 -2.63 23.32
CA LEU A 50 -2.41 -2.88 24.76
C LEU A 50 -1.29 -2.07 25.45
N PRO A 51 -1.49 -1.69 26.72
CA PRO A 51 -0.49 -0.96 27.50
C PRO A 51 0.69 -1.88 27.86
N ARG A 52 1.93 -1.38 27.73
CA ARG A 52 3.15 -2.19 27.88
C ARG A 52 3.27 -2.87 29.25
N ASN A 53 2.80 -2.21 30.31
CA ASN A 53 2.89 -2.71 31.69
C ASN A 53 1.89 -3.85 32.02
N ARG A 54 0.89 -4.09 31.17
CA ARG A 54 -0.09 -5.19 31.33
C ARG A 54 -0.23 -6.01 30.06
N HIS A 55 0.72 -5.90 29.14
CA HIS A 55 0.58 -6.46 27.80
C HIS A 55 0.37 -7.97 27.85
N ASP A 56 1.24 -8.71 28.53
CA ASP A 56 1.18 -10.17 28.54
C ASP A 56 -0.04 -10.70 29.30
N GLU A 57 -0.35 -10.07 30.44
CA GLU A 57 -1.57 -10.35 31.22
C GLU A 57 -2.84 -10.21 30.36
N LEU A 58 -2.98 -9.10 29.65
CA LEU A 58 -4.17 -8.82 28.83
C LEU A 58 -4.18 -9.63 27.53
N ILE A 59 -3.02 -9.99 26.97
CA ILE A 59 -2.96 -10.93 25.85
C ILE A 59 -3.55 -12.27 26.26
N ASP A 60 -3.12 -12.81 27.40
CA ASP A 60 -3.60 -14.11 27.87
C ASP A 60 -5.07 -14.06 28.28
N ALA A 61 -5.46 -13.03 29.04
CA ALA A 61 -6.83 -12.88 29.54
C ALA A 61 -7.85 -12.59 28.42
N TRP A 62 -7.51 -11.73 27.45
CA TRP A 62 -8.47 -11.25 26.47
C TRP A 62 -8.33 -11.89 25.08
N ILE A 63 -7.09 -12.10 24.61
CA ILE A 63 -6.79 -12.24 23.17
C ILE A 63 -6.36 -13.65 22.77
N ALA A 64 -5.65 -14.38 23.64
CA ALA A 64 -4.95 -15.61 23.27
C ALA A 64 -5.91 -16.78 22.99
N ARG A 65 -6.85 -17.03 23.91
CA ARG A 65 -7.65 -18.27 23.96
C ARG A 65 -9.05 -18.16 23.34
N GLY A 66 -9.54 -16.94 23.11
CA GLY A 66 -10.90 -16.74 22.59
C GLY A 66 -12.00 -16.98 23.62
N GLU A 67 -11.65 -16.96 24.91
CA GLU A 67 -12.58 -17.10 26.04
C GLU A 67 -13.35 -15.81 26.29
N ALA A 68 -12.63 -14.69 26.48
CA ALA A 68 -13.25 -13.37 26.67
C ALA A 68 -13.64 -12.68 25.36
N ILE A 69 -12.79 -12.76 24.32
CA ILE A 69 -13.01 -12.09 23.03
C ILE A 69 -12.86 -13.07 21.88
N ARG A 70 -13.85 -13.13 20.99
CA ARG A 70 -13.69 -13.70 19.65
C ARG A 70 -13.87 -12.60 18.62
N PHE A 71 -12.84 -12.40 17.81
CA PHE A 71 -12.83 -11.38 16.77
C PHE A 71 -13.77 -11.77 15.63
N ALA A 72 -14.21 -10.80 14.83
CA ALA A 72 -15.10 -11.03 13.71
C ALA A 72 -14.64 -10.22 12.50
N PRO A 73 -14.93 -10.66 11.26
CA PRO A 73 -14.68 -9.82 10.08
C PRO A 73 -15.43 -8.48 10.19
N ALA A 74 -14.78 -7.39 9.75
CA ALA A 74 -15.41 -6.09 9.60
C ALA A 74 -15.84 -5.87 8.15
N PHE A 75 -17.12 -5.59 7.95
CA PHE A 75 -17.71 -5.43 6.62
C PHE A 75 -17.97 -3.96 6.30
N PRO A 76 -17.98 -3.56 5.01
CA PRO A 76 -18.38 -2.22 4.61
C PRO A 76 -19.72 -1.82 5.23
N ARG A 77 -19.75 -0.63 5.83
CA ARG A 77 -20.92 -0.03 6.47
C ARG A 77 -21.44 1.11 5.62
N LEU A 78 -22.72 1.09 5.28
CA LEU A 78 -23.37 2.18 4.57
C LEU A 78 -23.82 3.24 5.58
N GLU A 79 -23.18 4.39 5.56
CA GLU A 79 -23.51 5.57 6.38
C GLU A 79 -24.16 6.66 5.49
N ALA A 80 -25.36 6.41 4.96
CA ALA A 80 -26.08 7.45 4.24
C ALA A 80 -26.86 8.32 5.25
N ALA A 81 -26.71 9.65 5.17
CA ALA A 81 -27.27 10.63 6.13
C ALA A 81 -28.79 10.51 6.39
N GLU A 82 -29.54 9.89 5.47
CA GLU A 82 -31.00 9.78 5.52
C GLU A 82 -31.50 8.37 5.95
N LYS A 83 -30.62 7.41 6.23
CA LYS A 83 -31.01 6.03 6.59
C LYS A 83 -30.21 5.53 7.79
N GLN A 84 -30.81 4.59 8.54
CA GLN A 84 -30.09 3.88 9.59
C GLN A 84 -28.84 3.19 9.01
N PRO A 85 -27.65 3.38 9.62
CA PRO A 85 -26.44 2.74 9.16
C PRO A 85 -26.59 1.22 9.12
N VAL A 86 -26.11 0.61 8.04
CA VAL A 86 -26.22 -0.85 7.85
C VAL A 86 -24.87 -1.43 7.43
N ALA A 87 -24.37 -2.35 8.24
CA ALA A 87 -23.23 -3.18 7.89
C ALA A 87 -23.65 -4.23 6.87
N THR A 88 -22.80 -4.45 5.87
CA THR A 88 -23.00 -5.52 4.88
C THR A 88 -22.53 -6.88 5.40
N VAL A 89 -22.86 -7.93 4.67
CA VAL A 89 -22.40 -9.32 4.86
C VAL A 89 -21.93 -9.87 3.51
N PRO A 90 -21.19 -10.98 3.45
CA PRO A 90 -20.86 -11.62 2.17
C PRO A 90 -22.14 -11.97 1.42
N ALA A 91 -22.16 -11.72 0.10
CA ALA A 91 -23.28 -12.18 -0.72
C ALA A 91 -23.36 -13.72 -0.68
N PRO A 92 -24.53 -14.33 -0.41
CA PRO A 92 -24.66 -15.78 -0.47
C PRO A 92 -24.34 -16.26 -1.89
N LEU A 93 -23.42 -17.20 -2.00
CA LEU A 93 -22.85 -17.63 -3.28
C LEU A 93 -23.82 -18.45 -4.14
N SER A 94 -24.93 -18.93 -3.56
CA SER A 94 -26.02 -19.51 -4.34
C SER A 94 -26.82 -18.47 -5.12
N LEU A 95 -26.73 -17.19 -4.75
CA LEU A 95 -27.49 -16.13 -5.40
C LEU A 95 -26.76 -15.63 -6.65
N SER A 96 -27.53 -15.39 -7.70
CA SER A 96 -27.08 -14.78 -8.95
C SER A 96 -27.98 -13.63 -9.34
N GLY A 97 -27.44 -12.66 -10.07
CA GLY A 97 -28.21 -11.59 -10.68
C GLY A 97 -28.41 -11.85 -12.17
N GLU A 98 -29.60 -11.56 -12.69
CA GLU A 98 -29.84 -11.55 -14.14
C GLU A 98 -29.01 -10.47 -14.82
N LYS A 99 -28.31 -10.83 -15.91
CA LYS A 99 -27.61 -9.86 -16.76
C LYS A 99 -28.63 -9.15 -17.65
N LYS A 100 -29.16 -8.01 -17.20
CA LYS A 100 -29.99 -7.13 -18.03
C LYS A 100 -29.12 -6.20 -18.91
N PRO A 101 -29.66 -5.73 -20.06
CA PRO A 101 -29.00 -4.72 -20.90
C PRO A 101 -28.66 -3.46 -20.09
N GLU A 102 -27.63 -2.74 -20.54
CA GLU A 102 -26.75 -1.82 -19.78
C GLU A 102 -27.42 -0.63 -19.06
N ASP A 103 -28.74 -0.52 -19.05
CA ASP A 103 -29.47 0.71 -18.67
C ASP A 103 -30.50 0.52 -17.53
N THR A 104 -30.41 -0.57 -16.76
CA THR A 104 -31.27 -0.73 -15.56
C THR A 104 -30.47 -0.96 -14.29
N ASP A 105 -30.58 -0.01 -13.36
CA ASP A 105 -30.04 -0.01 -11.99
C ASP A 105 -30.63 -1.10 -11.07
N LYS A 106 -31.29 -2.11 -11.64
CA LYS A 106 -32.11 -3.10 -10.94
C LYS A 106 -31.84 -4.50 -11.49
N ARG A 107 -31.42 -5.43 -10.63
CA ARG A 107 -31.17 -6.83 -10.98
C ARG A 107 -32.08 -7.76 -10.17
N ALA A 108 -32.84 -8.62 -10.85
CA ALA A 108 -33.58 -9.67 -10.17
C ALA A 108 -32.60 -10.68 -9.57
N LEU A 109 -32.86 -11.09 -8.33
CA LEU A 109 -32.10 -12.11 -7.64
C LEU A 109 -32.66 -13.49 -7.94
N VAL A 110 -31.77 -14.42 -8.27
CA VAL A 110 -32.11 -15.82 -8.53
C VAL A 110 -31.34 -16.69 -7.55
N ASP A 111 -32.04 -17.52 -6.78
CA ASP A 111 -31.42 -18.54 -5.93
C ASP A 111 -31.22 -19.86 -6.69
N ARG A 112 -29.95 -20.20 -6.95
CA ARG A 112 -29.57 -21.41 -7.69
C ARG A 112 -29.86 -22.70 -6.93
N LEU A 113 -30.16 -22.66 -5.63
CA LEU A 113 -30.53 -23.86 -4.86
C LEU A 113 -31.94 -24.36 -5.14
N VAL A 114 -32.83 -23.51 -5.64
CA VAL A 114 -34.24 -23.84 -5.91
C VAL A 114 -34.65 -23.65 -7.37
N GLN A 115 -33.78 -23.07 -8.20
CA GLN A 115 -34.04 -22.89 -9.62
C GLN A 115 -33.99 -24.23 -10.36
N GLU A 116 -35.02 -24.52 -11.16
CA GLU A 116 -34.99 -25.66 -12.07
C GLU A 116 -33.92 -25.47 -13.17
N PRO A 117 -33.16 -26.52 -13.53
CA PRO A 117 -32.18 -26.45 -14.61
C PRO A 117 -32.82 -25.96 -15.92
N GLY A 118 -32.29 -24.87 -16.49
CA GLY A 118 -32.79 -24.30 -17.75
C GLY A 118 -33.98 -23.35 -17.63
N ALA A 119 -34.44 -23.03 -16.41
CA ALA A 119 -35.60 -22.15 -16.20
C ALA A 119 -35.38 -20.68 -16.57
N SER A 120 -34.13 -20.20 -16.64
CA SER A 120 -33.85 -18.82 -17.06
C SER A 120 -33.31 -18.78 -18.48
N ALA A 121 -34.02 -18.06 -19.35
CA ALA A 121 -33.56 -17.70 -20.69
C ALA A 121 -32.48 -16.60 -20.67
N VAL A 122 -32.23 -15.96 -19.52
CA VAL A 122 -31.30 -14.83 -19.37
C VAL A 122 -29.99 -15.32 -18.73
N PRO A 123 -28.81 -14.92 -19.24
CA PRO A 123 -27.55 -15.30 -18.62
C PRO A 123 -27.45 -14.74 -17.19
N LEU A 124 -27.16 -15.64 -16.25
CA LEU A 124 -26.99 -15.32 -14.84
C LEU A 124 -25.52 -15.00 -14.52
N ARG A 125 -25.29 -13.99 -13.68
CA ARG A 125 -23.96 -13.67 -13.16
C ARG A 125 -23.95 -13.90 -11.64
N ALA A 126 -22.95 -14.65 -11.18
CA ALA A 126 -22.74 -14.84 -9.75
C ALA A 126 -22.54 -13.49 -9.04
N LEU A 127 -23.15 -13.34 -7.87
CA LEU A 127 -22.93 -12.16 -7.04
C LEU A 127 -21.58 -12.28 -6.34
N THR A 128 -20.76 -11.25 -6.49
CA THR A 128 -19.44 -11.16 -5.84
C THR A 128 -19.41 -9.94 -4.93
N GLY A 129 -18.76 -10.06 -3.78
CA GLY A 129 -18.59 -8.96 -2.82
C GLY A 129 -19.56 -9.04 -1.63
N THR A 130 -19.98 -7.88 -1.12
CA THR A 130 -20.85 -7.79 0.06
C THR A 130 -22.22 -7.20 -0.29
N ILE A 131 -23.23 -7.60 0.48
CA ILE A 131 -24.64 -7.22 0.31
C ILE A 131 -25.22 -6.77 1.66
N THR A 132 -26.22 -5.90 1.65
CA THR A 132 -26.98 -5.64 2.87
C THR A 132 -27.76 -6.90 3.29
N PRO A 133 -27.91 -7.18 4.59
CA PRO A 133 -28.62 -8.38 5.06
C PRO A 133 -30.08 -8.53 4.60
N ASP A 134 -30.71 -7.43 4.17
CA ASP A 134 -32.05 -7.39 3.58
C ASP A 134 -32.07 -7.58 2.04
N PHE A 135 -30.92 -7.92 1.45
CA PHE A 135 -30.72 -8.17 0.01
C PHE A 135 -31.05 -7.00 -0.92
N ARG A 136 -31.05 -5.75 -0.42
CA ARG A 136 -31.42 -4.58 -1.21
C ARG A 136 -30.26 -3.92 -1.96
N HIS A 137 -29.06 -3.97 -1.40
CA HIS A 137 -27.91 -3.22 -1.92
C HIS A 137 -26.67 -4.10 -1.99
N LEU A 138 -26.08 -4.21 -3.18
CA LEU A 138 -24.71 -4.69 -3.34
C LEU A 138 -23.75 -3.53 -3.03
N VAL A 139 -22.71 -3.82 -2.27
CA VAL A 139 -21.71 -2.83 -1.85
C VAL A 139 -20.34 -3.30 -2.29
N THR A 140 -19.60 -2.38 -2.91
CA THR A 140 -18.22 -2.61 -3.32
C THR A 140 -17.37 -1.54 -2.65
N PRO A 141 -16.41 -1.92 -1.79
CA PRO A 141 -15.47 -0.95 -1.23
C PRO A 141 -14.72 -0.23 -2.35
N MET A 142 -14.40 1.04 -2.10
CA MET A 142 -13.50 1.81 -2.95
C MET A 142 -12.07 1.29 -2.77
N THR A 143 -11.38 1.09 -3.88
CA THR A 143 -10.00 0.64 -3.91
C THR A 143 -9.22 1.39 -4.98
N SER A 144 -8.02 1.81 -4.64
CA SER A 144 -7.04 2.38 -5.56
C SER A 144 -5.91 1.38 -5.79
N THR A 145 -5.36 1.40 -7.01
CA THR A 145 -4.19 0.60 -7.36
C THR A 145 -3.03 1.52 -7.66
N GLU A 146 -1.94 1.33 -6.92
CA GLU A 146 -0.74 2.15 -6.97
C GLU A 146 0.48 1.27 -7.27
N GLN A 147 1.44 1.82 -8.02
CA GLN A 147 2.72 1.16 -8.28
C GLN A 147 3.77 1.74 -7.34
N TYR A 148 4.47 0.86 -6.64
CA TYR A 148 5.52 1.20 -5.70
C TYR A 148 6.85 0.69 -6.22
N LEU A 149 7.93 1.43 -5.96
CA LEU A 149 9.30 0.94 -6.13
C LEU A 149 9.79 0.40 -4.79
N GLY A 150 10.13 -0.88 -4.73
CA GLY A 150 10.72 -1.47 -3.53
C GLY A 150 12.03 -0.77 -3.16
N VAL A 151 12.34 -0.72 -1.86
CA VAL A 151 13.67 -0.33 -1.37
C VAL A 151 14.26 -1.53 -0.64
N GLU A 152 15.49 -1.91 -0.98
CA GLU A 152 16.18 -3.01 -0.29
C GLU A 152 16.40 -2.66 1.19
N ARG A 153 15.98 -3.54 2.09
CA ARG A 153 16.08 -3.36 3.54
C ARG A 153 17.52 -3.38 4.08
N THR A 154 18.47 -3.80 3.26
CA THR A 154 19.88 -4.07 3.60
C THR A 154 20.78 -2.84 3.49
N GLY A 155 20.24 -1.67 3.14
CA GLY A 155 21.03 -0.44 3.00
C GLY A 155 21.95 -0.43 1.78
N GLN A 156 21.87 -1.44 0.89
CA GLN A 156 22.49 -1.38 -0.42
C GLN A 156 21.60 -0.59 -1.39
N LEU A 157 22.23 0.32 -2.14
CA LEU A 157 21.61 1.16 -3.16
C LEU A 157 21.33 0.36 -4.46
N GLN A 158 20.71 -0.82 -4.35
CA GLN A 158 20.20 -1.55 -5.50
C GLN A 158 18.78 -1.00 -5.82
N PRO A 159 18.44 -0.74 -7.10
CA PRO A 159 17.07 -0.41 -7.48
C PRO A 159 16.16 -1.58 -7.10
N GLY A 160 15.20 -1.35 -6.20
CA GLY A 160 14.24 -2.41 -5.87
C GLY A 160 13.28 -2.68 -7.02
N VAL A 161 12.64 -3.84 -6.98
CA VAL A 161 11.70 -4.26 -8.02
C VAL A 161 10.38 -3.49 -7.86
N PRO A 162 9.80 -2.96 -8.94
CA PRO A 162 8.47 -2.36 -8.87
C PRO A 162 7.43 -3.43 -8.52
N PHE A 163 6.48 -3.08 -7.67
CA PHE A 163 5.35 -3.94 -7.31
C PHE A 163 4.06 -3.13 -7.31
N ILE A 164 2.94 -3.80 -7.56
CA ILE A 164 1.62 -3.18 -7.63
C ILE A 164 0.90 -3.45 -6.31
N THR A 165 0.19 -2.45 -5.80
CA THR A 165 -0.67 -2.61 -4.62
C THR A 165 -2.06 -2.08 -4.89
N THR A 166 -3.07 -2.93 -4.70
CA THR A 166 -4.47 -2.54 -4.61
C THR A 166 -4.88 -2.46 -3.14
N SER A 167 -5.18 -1.25 -2.66
CA SER A 167 -5.55 -0.96 -1.27
C SER A 167 -6.99 -0.46 -1.14
N LEU A 168 -7.59 -0.62 0.04
CA LEU A 168 -8.84 0.03 0.41
C LEU A 168 -8.59 1.53 0.62
N ASP A 169 -9.42 2.36 0.00
CA ASP A 169 -9.28 3.82 0.09
C ASP A 169 -9.70 4.37 1.46
N PRO A 170 -9.06 5.46 1.92
CA PRO A 170 -9.48 6.16 3.15
C PRO A 170 -10.90 6.75 3.04
N GLY A 171 -11.47 7.10 4.19
CA GLY A 171 -12.81 7.69 4.33
C GLY A 171 -13.94 6.65 4.43
N GLN A 172 -13.66 5.38 4.11
CA GLN A 172 -14.64 4.30 4.19
C GLN A 172 -14.81 3.80 5.62
N VAL A 173 -16.04 3.37 5.94
CA VAL A 173 -16.38 2.82 7.25
C VAL A 173 -16.68 1.34 7.14
N PHE A 174 -16.14 0.59 8.09
CA PHE A 174 -16.39 -0.83 8.28
C PHE A 174 -17.01 -1.05 9.66
N GLU A 175 -17.86 -2.06 9.80
CA GLU A 175 -18.39 -2.48 11.10
C GLU A 175 -17.95 -3.90 11.39
N ALA A 176 -17.31 -4.10 12.55
CA ALA A 176 -17.05 -5.42 13.13
C ALA A 176 -17.96 -5.64 14.32
N ARG A 177 -18.30 -6.89 14.64
CA ARG A 177 -19.01 -7.24 15.88
C ARG A 177 -18.25 -8.32 16.63
N TRP A 178 -17.40 -7.93 17.57
CA TRP A 178 -16.61 -8.87 18.37
C TRP A 178 -17.51 -9.55 19.38
N ARG A 179 -17.47 -10.88 19.45
CA ARG A 179 -18.22 -11.64 20.47
C ARG A 179 -17.45 -11.54 21.78
N LEU A 180 -18.09 -11.00 22.79
CA LEU A 180 -17.58 -10.91 24.15
C LEU A 180 -18.24 -12.00 25.02
N SER A 181 -17.54 -12.44 26.06
CA SER A 181 -18.08 -13.35 27.07
C SER A 181 -17.55 -13.00 28.45
N ALA A 182 -18.44 -12.98 29.44
CA ALA A 182 -18.14 -12.64 30.84
C ALA A 182 -19.05 -13.42 31.80
N GLY A 183 -18.80 -13.35 33.11
CA GLY A 183 -19.62 -14.03 34.12
C GLY A 183 -21.00 -13.41 34.30
N SER A 184 -21.13 -12.11 34.03
CA SER A 184 -22.39 -11.36 34.13
C SER A 184 -22.55 -10.32 33.02
N PRO A 185 -23.77 -9.79 32.79
CA PRO A 185 -23.98 -8.67 31.86
C PRO A 185 -23.19 -7.40 32.22
N ASP A 186 -23.03 -7.10 33.52
CA ASP A 186 -22.28 -5.92 33.97
C ASP A 186 -20.77 -6.07 33.69
N GLU A 187 -20.22 -7.26 33.93
CA GLU A 187 -18.83 -7.58 33.57
C GLU A 187 -18.61 -7.54 32.05
N LEU A 188 -19.61 -7.95 31.26
CA LEU A 188 -19.56 -7.90 29.80
C LEU A 188 -19.47 -6.45 29.31
N GLU A 189 -20.26 -5.57 29.91
CA GLU A 189 -20.31 -4.14 29.59
C GLU A 189 -19.04 -3.41 30.06
N ALA A 190 -18.50 -3.79 31.23
CA ALA A 190 -17.20 -3.32 31.71
C ALA A 190 -16.06 -3.73 30.76
N LEU A 191 -16.02 -5.00 30.33
CA LEU A 191 -15.04 -5.49 29.36
C LEU A 191 -15.13 -4.71 28.03
N ALA A 192 -16.35 -4.43 27.55
CA ALA A 192 -16.56 -3.64 26.35
C ALA A 192 -16.02 -2.21 26.51
N GLY A 193 -16.30 -1.56 27.66
CA GLY A 193 -15.78 -0.25 28.01
C GLY A 193 -14.26 -0.20 28.09
N ASP A 194 -13.64 -1.20 28.72
CA ASP A 194 -12.18 -1.31 28.83
C ASP A 194 -11.51 -1.45 27.47
N ILE A 195 -12.05 -2.30 26.59
CA ILE A 195 -11.56 -2.47 25.21
C ILE A 195 -11.65 -1.15 24.45
N LEU A 196 -12.79 -0.46 24.52
CA LEU A 196 -12.99 0.84 23.86
C LEU A 196 -12.02 1.89 24.42
N GLY A 197 -11.79 1.91 25.74
CA GLY A 197 -10.83 2.78 26.40
C GLY A 197 -9.39 2.56 25.91
N VAL A 198 -8.98 1.30 25.74
CA VAL A 198 -7.66 0.95 25.16
C VAL A 198 -7.54 1.45 23.73
N LEU A 199 -8.56 1.22 22.89
CA LEU A 199 -8.54 1.64 21.48
C LEU A 199 -8.54 3.17 21.35
N ALA A 200 -9.37 3.87 22.12
CA ALA A 200 -9.43 5.33 22.15
C ALA A 200 -8.12 5.95 22.65
N GLY A 201 -7.51 5.37 23.70
CA GLY A 201 -6.21 5.81 24.22
C GLY A 201 -5.03 5.66 23.23
N ARG A 202 -5.25 4.99 22.09
CA ARG A 202 -4.29 4.80 21.00
C ARG A 202 -4.72 5.47 19.69
N GLU A 203 -5.72 6.35 19.72
CA GLU A 203 -6.16 7.09 18.52
C GLU A 203 -4.97 7.77 17.81
N GLY A 204 -4.98 7.70 16.47
CA GLY A 204 -3.88 8.21 15.62
C GLY A 204 -2.62 7.33 15.63
N ARG A 205 -2.56 6.28 16.46
CA ARG A 205 -1.48 5.28 16.51
C ARG A 205 -1.95 3.85 16.27
N LEU A 206 -3.26 3.63 16.17
CA LEU A 206 -3.82 2.36 15.75
C LEU A 206 -3.42 2.08 14.29
N SER A 207 -2.82 0.91 14.06
CA SER A 207 -2.47 0.44 12.73
C SER A 207 -3.16 -0.91 12.50
N LEU A 208 -3.76 -1.03 11.33
CA LEU A 208 -4.44 -2.22 10.88
C LEU A 208 -3.89 -2.63 9.49
N GLY A 209 -3.82 -3.93 9.19
CA GLY A 209 -3.31 -4.42 7.91
C GLY A 209 -1.84 -4.85 7.87
N SER A 210 -1.31 -4.96 6.65
CA SER A 210 -0.01 -5.57 6.37
C SER A 210 1.13 -4.54 6.28
N GLY A 211 1.88 -4.29 7.36
CA GLY A 211 3.20 -3.65 7.21
C GLY A 211 3.55 -2.54 8.19
N GLY A 212 2.66 -2.16 9.11
CA GLY A 212 2.95 -1.18 10.18
C GLY A 212 3.49 0.17 9.68
N THR A 213 3.28 0.48 8.40
CA THR A 213 3.81 1.64 7.68
C THR A 213 2.68 2.20 6.81
N ARG A 214 2.74 3.51 6.54
CA ARG A 214 1.69 4.28 5.83
C ARG A 214 1.26 3.69 4.48
N ALA A 215 2.14 2.97 3.78
CA ALA A 215 1.84 2.40 2.46
C ALA A 215 0.90 1.17 2.52
N HIS A 216 0.91 0.39 3.61
CA HIS A 216 0.23 -0.93 3.64
C HIS A 216 -0.42 -1.30 4.98
N GLY A 217 -0.32 -0.43 6.00
CA GLY A 217 -0.88 -0.63 7.33
C GLY A 217 -1.56 0.64 7.83
N GLY A 218 -2.72 0.95 7.25
CA GLY A 218 -3.39 2.23 7.42
C GLY A 218 -3.77 2.56 8.87
N GLY A 219 -3.68 3.86 9.18
CA GLY A 219 -4.33 4.47 10.33
C GLY A 219 -5.85 4.24 10.31
N VAL A 220 -6.41 3.99 11.49
CA VAL A 220 -7.85 3.83 11.69
C VAL A 220 -8.32 4.61 12.90
N ARG A 221 -9.57 5.08 12.84
CA ARG A 221 -10.31 5.54 14.00
C ARG A 221 -11.36 4.49 14.34
N VAL A 222 -11.40 4.07 15.60
CA VAL A 222 -12.36 3.07 16.08
C VAL A 222 -13.27 3.71 17.12
N THR A 223 -14.58 3.61 16.91
CA THR A 223 -15.60 4.04 17.87
C THR A 223 -16.64 2.93 18.08
N CYS A 224 -17.48 3.06 19.10
CA CYS A 224 -18.61 2.15 19.27
C CYS A 224 -19.70 2.45 18.22
N ALA A 225 -20.24 1.40 17.60
CA ALA A 225 -21.33 1.48 16.63
C ALA A 225 -22.72 1.22 17.26
N ALA A 226 -22.77 0.95 18.57
CA ALA A 226 -24.03 0.69 19.28
C ALA A 226 -24.93 1.93 19.28
N PRO A 227 -26.26 1.76 19.24
CA PRO A 227 -27.19 2.88 19.38
C PRO A 227 -26.98 3.64 20.69
N SER A 228 -27.01 4.97 20.63
CA SER A 228 -26.88 5.82 21.81
C SER A 228 -27.89 5.42 22.89
N GLY A 229 -27.40 5.26 24.14
CA GLY A 229 -28.23 4.92 25.30
C GLY A 229 -28.51 3.42 25.51
N THR A 230 -27.93 2.52 24.71
CA THR A 230 -28.13 1.06 24.84
C THR A 230 -26.96 0.29 25.46
N GLY A 231 -25.96 1.00 26.00
CA GLY A 231 -24.67 0.43 26.38
C GLY A 231 -23.73 0.28 25.18
N HIS A 232 -22.57 -0.33 25.39
CA HIS A 232 -21.57 -0.62 24.38
C HIS A 232 -21.81 -1.96 23.69
N THR A 233 -22.59 -2.85 24.30
CA THR A 233 -22.86 -4.20 23.76
C THR A 233 -24.23 -4.32 23.11
N VAL A 234 -24.32 -5.19 22.10
CA VAL A 234 -25.58 -5.57 21.42
C VAL A 234 -25.73 -7.09 21.43
N MET A 235 -26.97 -7.59 21.37
CA MET A 235 -27.24 -9.03 21.43
C MET A 235 -27.07 -9.75 20.11
N ASP A 236 -27.17 -9.03 18.99
CA ASP A 236 -27.24 -9.63 17.66
C ASP A 236 -25.94 -9.45 16.86
N ARG A 237 -25.56 -10.50 16.12
CA ARG A 237 -24.36 -10.53 15.26
C ARG A 237 -24.47 -9.62 14.02
N THR A 238 -25.69 -9.23 13.63
CA THR A 238 -25.93 -8.30 12.51
C THR A 238 -26.99 -7.27 12.88
N SER A 239 -27.08 -6.18 12.13
CA SER A 239 -28.13 -5.16 12.29
C SER A 239 -29.49 -5.58 11.70
N HIS A 240 -29.59 -6.79 11.12
CA HIS A 240 -30.84 -7.28 10.56
C HIS A 240 -31.83 -7.65 11.67
N ALA A 241 -33.06 -7.16 11.56
CA ALA A 241 -34.12 -7.48 12.51
C ALA A 241 -34.35 -8.99 12.57
N ARG A 242 -34.35 -9.55 13.78
CA ARG A 242 -34.63 -10.96 14.01
C ARG A 242 -36.13 -11.18 14.13
N THR A 243 -36.61 -12.21 13.44
CA THR A 243 -37.98 -12.71 13.57
C THR A 243 -37.94 -14.18 13.95
N VAL A 244 -38.97 -14.64 14.64
CA VAL A 244 -39.17 -16.08 14.92
C VAL A 244 -39.07 -16.84 13.60
N TRP A 245 -38.30 -17.92 13.59
CA TRP A 245 -38.19 -18.78 12.42
C TRP A 245 -39.34 -19.79 12.47
N ARG A 246 -40.38 -19.52 11.69
CA ARG A 246 -41.63 -20.27 11.68
C ARG A 246 -41.46 -21.63 11.01
N ALA A 247 -42.20 -22.63 11.52
CA ALA A 247 -42.28 -23.94 10.89
C ALA A 247 -42.64 -23.83 9.40
N GLY A 248 -42.00 -24.65 8.56
CA GLY A 248 -42.17 -24.67 7.11
C GLY A 248 -41.41 -23.58 6.35
N THR A 249 -40.84 -22.57 7.03
CA THR A 249 -40.11 -21.49 6.37
C THR A 249 -38.61 -21.78 6.28
N ASP A 250 -37.97 -21.22 5.25
CA ASP A 250 -36.55 -21.44 4.97
C ASP A 250 -35.67 -20.31 5.54
N ARG A 251 -34.43 -20.65 5.91
CA ARG A 251 -33.35 -19.70 6.23
C ARG A 251 -32.06 -20.13 5.55
N PHE A 252 -31.26 -19.15 5.18
CA PHE A 252 -29.87 -19.34 4.77
C PHE A 252 -28.98 -19.24 5.99
N LEU A 253 -28.19 -20.27 6.25
CA LEU A 253 -26.99 -20.19 7.06
C LEU A 253 -25.84 -19.74 6.15
N VAL A 254 -25.40 -18.50 6.29
CA VAL A 254 -24.39 -17.86 5.42
C VAL A 254 -23.09 -17.69 6.20
N LEU A 255 -21.98 -18.23 5.68
CA LEU A 255 -20.65 -18.00 6.26
C LEU A 255 -20.25 -16.52 6.12
N LEU A 256 -19.93 -15.88 7.24
CA LEU A 256 -19.39 -14.52 7.30
C LEU A 256 -17.87 -14.50 7.11
N ALA A 257 -17.20 -15.55 7.57
CA ALA A 257 -15.75 -15.72 7.52
C ALA A 257 -15.39 -17.10 6.97
N PRO A 258 -14.15 -17.34 6.51
CA PRO A 258 -13.74 -18.66 6.07
C PRO A 258 -13.92 -19.68 7.20
N ALA A 259 -14.37 -20.90 6.88
CA ALA A 259 -14.51 -21.98 7.85
C ALA A 259 -13.45 -23.07 7.58
N LEU A 260 -12.59 -23.31 8.56
CA LEU A 260 -11.58 -24.38 8.52
C LEU A 260 -12.17 -25.64 9.10
N LEU A 261 -12.66 -26.51 8.23
CA LEU A 261 -13.40 -27.71 8.60
C LEU A 261 -12.59 -28.95 8.27
N THR A 262 -12.59 -29.92 9.18
CA THR A 262 -11.90 -31.19 9.00
C THR A 262 -12.90 -32.30 8.68
N ASP A 263 -12.53 -33.19 7.77
CA ASP A 263 -13.28 -34.41 7.50
C ASP A 263 -12.95 -35.52 8.50
N GLY A 264 -13.52 -36.71 8.30
CA GLY A 264 -13.28 -37.87 9.17
C GLY A 264 -11.83 -38.36 9.20
N ALA A 265 -10.99 -37.93 8.26
CA ALA A 265 -9.56 -38.24 8.23
C ALA A 265 -8.70 -37.12 8.83
N GLY A 266 -9.32 -36.06 9.37
CA GLY A 266 -8.61 -34.90 9.91
C GLY A 266 -8.07 -33.94 8.84
N VAL A 267 -8.46 -34.12 7.56
CA VAL A 267 -8.00 -33.27 6.47
C VAL A 267 -8.91 -32.06 6.31
N HIS A 268 -8.32 -30.88 6.09
CA HIS A 268 -9.08 -29.66 5.85
C HIS A 268 -9.86 -29.74 4.53
N ASN A 269 -11.18 -29.86 4.63
CA ASN A 269 -12.07 -30.08 3.49
C ASN A 269 -13.28 -29.12 3.54
N PRO A 270 -13.39 -28.14 2.63
CA PRO A 270 -14.53 -27.22 2.62
C PRO A 270 -15.88 -27.93 2.39
N LEU A 271 -15.89 -29.06 1.68
CA LEU A 271 -17.11 -29.74 1.27
C LEU A 271 -17.88 -30.38 2.44
N VAL A 272 -17.26 -30.53 3.62
CA VAL A 272 -17.95 -31.02 4.82
C VAL A 272 -18.74 -29.94 5.57
N PHE A 273 -18.82 -28.71 5.02
CA PHE A 273 -19.58 -27.59 5.59
C PHE A 273 -21.01 -27.93 5.98
N ALA A 274 -21.80 -28.51 5.08
CA ALA A 274 -23.20 -28.82 5.37
C ALA A 274 -23.33 -29.82 6.53
N LYS A 275 -22.44 -30.82 6.59
CA LYS A 275 -22.41 -31.82 7.67
C LYS A 275 -22.12 -31.16 9.03
N HIS A 276 -21.04 -30.38 9.12
CA HIS A 276 -20.65 -29.69 10.36
C HIS A 276 -21.73 -28.71 10.83
N ALA A 277 -22.32 -27.94 9.91
CA ALA A 277 -23.40 -27.01 10.25
C ALA A 277 -24.63 -27.74 10.80
N LEU A 278 -25.05 -28.86 10.19
CA LEU A 278 -26.17 -29.67 10.67
C LEU A 278 -25.89 -30.33 12.03
N GLU A 279 -24.66 -30.76 12.30
CA GLU A 279 -24.26 -31.28 13.60
C GLU A 279 -24.41 -30.22 14.70
N VAL A 280 -23.99 -28.98 14.44
CA VAL A 280 -24.17 -27.85 15.35
C VAL A 280 -25.66 -27.54 15.56
N VAL A 281 -26.46 -27.53 14.49
CA VAL A 281 -27.89 -27.26 14.64
C VAL A 281 -28.59 -28.35 15.45
N ARG A 282 -28.27 -29.62 15.21
CA ARG A 282 -28.82 -30.77 15.94
C ARG A 282 -28.42 -30.79 17.41
N SER A 283 -27.19 -30.37 17.74
CA SER A 283 -26.72 -30.37 19.13
C SER A 283 -27.43 -29.31 19.97
N LEU A 284 -27.75 -28.15 19.39
CA LEU A 284 -28.42 -27.06 20.10
C LEU A 284 -29.95 -27.16 20.11
N LEU A 285 -30.57 -27.52 18.99
CA LEU A 285 -32.05 -27.49 18.86
C LEU A 285 -32.76 -28.79 19.28
N GLY A 286 -32.00 -29.82 19.70
CA GLY A 286 -32.50 -31.08 20.23
C GLY A 286 -32.42 -32.27 19.26
N ARG A 287 -32.24 -33.48 19.81
CA ARG A 287 -32.09 -34.75 19.04
C ARG A 287 -33.39 -35.47 18.71
N GLU A 288 -34.49 -35.18 19.41
CA GLU A 288 -35.70 -36.04 19.37
C GLU A 288 -36.71 -35.69 18.27
N ARG A 289 -36.58 -34.53 17.62
CA ARG A 289 -37.26 -34.16 16.37
C ARG A 289 -36.31 -33.29 15.56
N GLU A 290 -36.12 -33.56 14.27
CA GLU A 290 -35.28 -32.71 13.40
C GLU A 290 -35.87 -31.30 13.39
N ALA A 291 -35.33 -30.37 14.20
CA ALA A 291 -35.84 -29.01 14.30
C ALA A 291 -35.73 -28.26 12.95
N VAL A 292 -34.78 -28.69 12.12
CA VAL A 292 -34.60 -28.22 10.75
C VAL A 292 -34.25 -29.39 9.83
N VAL A 293 -34.57 -29.25 8.54
CA VAL A 293 -34.11 -30.15 7.47
C VAL A 293 -33.29 -29.38 6.43
N PRO A 294 -32.20 -29.95 5.88
CA PRO A 294 -31.45 -29.32 4.81
C PRO A 294 -32.23 -29.36 3.50
N VAL A 295 -32.31 -28.21 2.82
CA VAL A 295 -32.92 -28.08 1.48
C VAL A 295 -31.83 -28.18 0.40
N GLY A 296 -30.68 -27.56 0.63
CA GLY A 296 -29.56 -27.57 -0.31
C GLY A 296 -28.38 -26.76 0.21
N SER A 297 -27.20 -26.96 -0.38
CA SER A 297 -25.99 -26.23 -0.01
C SER A 297 -25.19 -25.81 -1.23
N TYR A 298 -24.50 -24.68 -1.11
CA TYR A 298 -23.52 -24.19 -2.08
C TYR A 298 -22.26 -23.81 -1.34
N VAL A 299 -21.13 -24.44 -1.70
CA VAL A 299 -19.85 -24.27 -1.03
C VAL A 299 -18.77 -23.94 -2.04
N GLU A 300 -18.10 -22.81 -1.81
CA GLU A 300 -16.94 -22.42 -2.60
C GLU A 300 -15.66 -22.70 -1.80
N PRO A 301 -14.70 -23.48 -2.34
CA PRO A 301 -13.42 -23.69 -1.69
C PRO A 301 -12.52 -22.44 -1.83
N ARG A 302 -11.89 -22.00 -0.74
CA ARG A 302 -10.86 -20.94 -0.76
C ARG A 302 -9.60 -21.42 -0.04
N ILE A 303 -8.44 -21.00 -0.52
CA ILE A 303 -7.18 -21.16 0.20
C ILE A 303 -7.01 -19.99 1.15
N VAL A 304 -6.74 -20.28 2.43
CA VAL A 304 -6.46 -19.30 3.47
C VAL A 304 -5.04 -19.50 3.99
N GLY A 305 -4.27 -18.41 3.96
CA GLY A 305 -2.92 -18.35 4.50
C GLY A 305 -2.74 -17.17 5.46
N ALA A 306 -1.51 -16.97 5.91
CA ALA A 306 -1.15 -15.80 6.72
C ALA A 306 0.35 -15.51 6.62
N TYR A 307 0.74 -14.42 7.26
CA TYR A 307 2.11 -14.18 7.68
C TYR A 307 2.15 -14.11 9.20
N HIS A 308 3.03 -14.87 9.83
CA HIS A 308 3.23 -14.84 11.28
C HIS A 308 4.31 -13.82 11.63
N ARG A 309 3.93 -12.74 12.33
CA ARG A 309 4.86 -11.63 12.62
C ARG A 309 6.08 -12.07 13.45
N LEU A 310 5.90 -12.91 14.47
CA LEU A 310 6.99 -13.36 15.34
C LEU A 310 7.91 -14.40 14.68
N TYR A 311 7.38 -15.20 13.75
CA TYR A 311 8.19 -16.19 13.04
C TYR A 311 8.77 -15.64 11.73
N HIS A 312 8.49 -14.37 11.42
CA HIS A 312 8.90 -13.71 10.20
C HIS A 312 8.69 -14.54 8.92
N GLY A 313 7.55 -15.25 8.83
CA GLY A 313 7.33 -16.20 7.73
C GLY A 313 5.85 -16.48 7.43
N PRO A 314 5.56 -17.07 6.27
CA PRO A 314 4.20 -17.47 5.91
C PRO A 314 3.70 -18.59 6.84
N MET A 315 2.41 -18.54 7.19
CA MET A 315 1.73 -19.67 7.82
C MET A 315 1.29 -20.67 6.76
N ALA A 316 1.18 -21.94 7.14
CA ALA A 316 0.66 -23.01 6.28
C ALA A 316 -0.69 -22.62 5.66
N GLU A 317 -0.76 -22.75 4.34
CA GLU A 317 -1.99 -22.56 3.59
C GLU A 317 -2.93 -23.74 3.80
N ARG A 318 -4.21 -23.45 4.01
CA ARG A 318 -5.25 -24.45 4.26
C ARG A 318 -6.45 -24.21 3.37
N ARG A 319 -7.17 -25.26 3.01
CA ARG A 319 -8.46 -25.15 2.31
C ARG A 319 -9.56 -24.87 3.34
N ALA A 320 -10.40 -23.89 3.04
CA ALA A 320 -11.52 -23.47 3.87
C ALA A 320 -12.76 -23.27 3.01
N ALA A 321 -13.95 -23.39 3.60
CA ALA A 321 -15.18 -22.93 2.93
C ALA A 321 -15.15 -21.40 2.90
N ALA A 322 -15.38 -20.79 1.74
CA ALA A 322 -15.29 -19.36 1.56
C ALA A 322 -16.43 -18.61 2.26
N PRO A 323 -16.21 -17.34 2.67
CA PRO A 323 -17.32 -16.45 3.02
C PRO A 323 -18.37 -16.41 1.91
N GLY A 324 -19.65 -16.37 2.29
CA GLY A 324 -20.79 -16.45 1.38
C GLY A 324 -21.23 -17.88 1.04
N SER A 325 -20.45 -18.92 1.39
CA SER A 325 -20.96 -20.30 1.29
C SER A 325 -22.22 -20.44 2.16
N VAL A 326 -23.20 -21.19 1.65
CA VAL A 326 -24.57 -21.19 2.18
C VAL A 326 -25.14 -22.59 2.31
N LEU A 327 -25.87 -22.80 3.42
CA LEU A 327 -26.74 -23.96 3.64
C LEU A 327 -28.17 -23.45 3.82
N ARG A 328 -29.08 -23.88 2.95
CA ARG A 328 -30.51 -23.60 3.08
C ARG A 328 -31.14 -24.65 3.98
N LEU A 329 -31.79 -24.18 5.03
CA LEU A 329 -32.45 -24.98 6.05
C LEU A 329 -33.93 -24.63 6.09
N ARG A 330 -34.80 -25.63 6.29
CA ARG A 330 -36.22 -25.43 6.54
C ARG A 330 -36.54 -25.81 7.98
N ALA A 331 -37.24 -24.94 8.70
CA ALA A 331 -37.68 -25.25 10.05
C ALA A 331 -38.81 -26.28 10.05
N CYS A 332 -38.75 -27.27 10.93
CA CYS A 332 -39.82 -28.25 11.16
C CYS A 332 -40.71 -27.88 12.35
N ARG A 333 -40.29 -26.92 13.16
CA ARG A 333 -41.04 -26.31 14.26
C ARG A 333 -40.72 -24.82 14.33
N ASP A 334 -41.49 -24.07 15.10
CA ASP A 334 -41.10 -22.71 15.42
C ASP A 334 -39.79 -22.72 16.24
N ILE A 335 -38.82 -21.91 15.80
CA ILE A 335 -37.52 -21.70 16.45
C ILE A 335 -37.48 -20.24 16.93
N GLY A 336 -37.33 -20.08 18.24
CA GLY A 336 -37.34 -18.79 18.91
C GLY A 336 -36.10 -17.94 18.62
N ILE A 337 -36.19 -16.63 18.90
CA ILE A 337 -35.07 -15.70 18.70
C ILE A 337 -33.86 -16.06 19.58
N SER A 338 -34.09 -16.53 20.81
CA SER A 338 -33.01 -16.98 21.71
C SER A 338 -32.28 -18.20 21.15
N GLU A 339 -32.99 -19.15 20.54
CA GLU A 339 -32.39 -20.32 19.88
C GLU A 339 -31.58 -19.91 18.64
N ILE A 340 -32.08 -18.95 17.85
CA ILE A 340 -31.36 -18.38 16.70
C ILE A 340 -30.05 -17.72 17.16
N ARG A 341 -30.10 -16.93 18.24
CA ARG A 341 -28.90 -16.30 18.83
C ARG A 341 -27.90 -17.33 19.32
N ALA A 342 -28.38 -18.35 20.05
CA ALA A 342 -27.53 -19.44 20.51
C ALA A 342 -26.85 -20.19 19.36
N LEU A 343 -27.53 -20.38 18.22
CA LEU A 343 -26.92 -20.95 17.02
C LEU A 343 -25.83 -20.04 16.46
N GLU A 344 -26.13 -18.76 16.24
CA GLU A 344 -25.17 -17.81 15.68
C GLU A 344 -23.96 -17.56 16.59
N ASP A 345 -24.08 -17.83 17.90
CA ASP A 345 -22.96 -17.75 18.85
C ASP A 345 -21.92 -18.86 18.65
N ILE A 346 -22.27 -19.96 17.97
CA ILE A 346 -21.35 -21.03 17.61
C ILE A 346 -20.62 -20.68 16.32
N GLN A 347 -19.31 -20.93 16.30
CA GLN A 347 -18.47 -20.83 15.10
C GLN A 347 -18.14 -22.23 14.59
N LEU A 348 -18.09 -22.38 13.26
CA LEU A 348 -17.83 -23.66 12.59
C LEU A 348 -16.33 -23.89 12.37
N GLY A 349 -15.81 -24.99 12.90
CA GLY A 349 -14.44 -25.42 12.66
C GLY A 349 -13.38 -24.74 13.52
N GLU A 350 -12.15 -24.71 13.02
CA GLU A 350 -10.98 -24.22 13.75
C GLU A 350 -10.83 -22.68 13.72
N ARG A 351 -10.01 -22.16 14.64
CA ARG A 351 -9.60 -20.73 14.71
C ARG A 351 -10.74 -19.74 14.93
N ALA A 352 -11.76 -20.16 15.68
CA ALA A 352 -12.85 -19.32 16.19
C ALA A 352 -12.38 -17.97 16.75
N VAL A 353 -11.26 -17.95 17.50
CA VAL A 353 -10.66 -16.72 18.05
C VAL A 353 -10.33 -15.68 16.98
N ASP A 354 -9.91 -16.09 15.78
CA ASP A 354 -9.58 -15.17 14.68
C ASP A 354 -10.81 -14.74 13.86
N GLY A 355 -12.00 -15.23 14.25
CA GLY A 355 -13.27 -14.99 13.58
C GLY A 355 -13.66 -16.02 12.52
N PHE A 356 -12.86 -17.08 12.34
CA PHE A 356 -13.17 -18.16 11.39
C PHE A 356 -14.47 -18.88 11.78
N GLY A 357 -15.17 -19.40 10.78
CA GLY A 357 -16.39 -20.18 10.99
C GLY A 357 -17.61 -19.39 11.43
N ALA A 358 -17.51 -18.06 11.59
CA ALA A 358 -18.65 -17.23 11.92
C ALA A 358 -19.70 -17.29 10.80
N PHE A 359 -20.97 -17.42 11.17
CA PHE A 359 -22.10 -17.44 10.25
C PHE A 359 -23.26 -16.61 10.77
N VAL A 360 -24.24 -16.37 9.89
CA VAL A 360 -25.49 -15.71 10.21
C VAL A 360 -26.66 -16.46 9.56
N LEU A 361 -27.82 -16.45 10.21
CA LEU A 361 -29.08 -16.91 9.66
C LEU A 361 -29.83 -15.72 9.02
N LEU A 362 -30.09 -15.80 7.72
CA LEU A 362 -30.84 -14.79 6.95
C LEU A 362 -32.08 -15.42 6.32
N PRO A 363 -33.19 -14.68 6.15
CA PRO A 363 -34.26 -15.15 5.27
C PRO A 363 -33.71 -15.26 3.84
N PRO A 364 -34.13 -16.25 3.02
CA PRO A 364 -33.87 -16.19 1.60
C PRO A 364 -34.54 -14.93 0.99
N PRO A 365 -34.00 -14.37 -0.11
CA PRO A 365 -34.68 -13.30 -0.81
C PRO A 365 -36.07 -13.77 -1.28
N HIS A 366 -37.06 -12.88 -1.27
CA HIS A 366 -38.36 -13.14 -1.89
C HIS A 366 -38.21 -13.27 -3.42
N ASP A 367 -39.12 -13.99 -4.09
CA ASP A 367 -39.04 -14.25 -5.53
C ASP A 367 -39.01 -12.98 -6.39
N GLU A 368 -39.51 -11.85 -5.86
CA GLU A 368 -39.46 -10.52 -6.49
C GLU A 368 -38.32 -9.62 -5.98
N ALA A 369 -37.33 -10.18 -5.27
CA ALA A 369 -36.25 -9.39 -4.71
C ALA A 369 -35.39 -8.78 -5.83
N VAL A 370 -35.37 -7.45 -5.87
CA VAL A 370 -34.58 -6.68 -6.82
C VAL A 370 -33.42 -6.01 -6.09
N LEU A 371 -32.20 -6.38 -6.46
CA LEU A 371 -30.99 -5.66 -6.11
C LEU A 371 -31.02 -4.28 -6.77
N LYS A 372 -30.85 -3.24 -5.97
CA LYS A 372 -30.63 -1.87 -6.45
C LYS A 372 -29.16 -1.68 -6.82
N ALA A 373 -28.89 -0.63 -7.61
CA ALA A 373 -27.58 -0.22 -8.09
C ALA A 373 -26.47 -0.35 -7.04
N ASN A 374 -25.28 -0.74 -7.50
CA ASN A 374 -24.10 -0.88 -6.67
C ASN A 374 -23.84 0.42 -5.92
N ARG A 375 -23.98 0.38 -4.59
CA ARG A 375 -23.65 1.54 -3.75
C ARG A 375 -22.17 1.47 -3.41
N LYS A 376 -21.44 2.52 -3.78
CA LYS A 376 -20.13 2.79 -3.19
C LYS A 376 -20.35 3.32 -1.76
N PRO A 377 -19.58 2.88 -0.76
CA PRO A 377 -19.58 3.52 0.55
C PRO A 377 -19.32 5.03 0.37
N VAL A 378 -20.21 5.87 0.89
CA VAL A 378 -19.99 7.32 0.91
C VAL A 378 -18.90 7.57 1.95
N PRO A 379 -17.85 8.35 1.64
CA PRO A 379 -16.87 8.75 2.65
C PRO A 379 -17.60 9.38 3.84
N ALA A 380 -17.29 8.97 5.07
CA ALA A 380 -17.87 9.62 6.23
C ALA A 380 -17.56 11.13 6.15
N CYS A 381 -18.59 11.98 6.26
CA CYS A 381 -18.47 13.44 6.28
C CYS A 381 -17.80 13.94 7.57
N GLU A 382 -16.59 13.46 7.86
CA GLU A 382 -15.69 13.99 8.86
C GLU A 382 -14.34 14.20 8.16
N GLN A 383 -14.25 15.32 7.45
CA GLN A 383 -13.05 15.82 6.78
C GLN A 383 -12.40 14.82 5.81
N ALA A 384 -13.03 14.61 4.66
CA ALA A 384 -12.25 14.32 3.46
C ALA A 384 -11.19 15.44 3.29
N PRO A 385 -9.94 15.14 2.89
CA PRO A 385 -9.00 16.19 2.52
C PRO A 385 -9.67 17.05 1.45
N ARG A 386 -9.86 18.34 1.76
CA ARG A 386 -10.42 19.30 0.81
C ARG A 386 -9.45 19.39 -0.37
N GLY A 387 -9.90 18.98 -1.56
CA GLY A 387 -9.18 19.18 -2.81
C GLY A 387 -9.17 17.96 -3.74
N ALA A 388 -10.31 17.32 -3.99
CA ALA A 388 -10.37 16.32 -5.05
C ALA A 388 -10.29 17.04 -6.41
N SER A 389 -9.09 17.09 -6.98
CA SER A 389 -8.86 17.51 -8.36
C SER A 389 -9.64 16.63 -9.34
N PRO A 390 -10.03 17.16 -10.52
CA PRO A 390 -10.63 16.34 -11.58
C PRO A 390 -9.75 15.13 -11.91
N ARG A 391 -10.39 13.96 -12.08
CA ARG A 391 -9.73 12.69 -12.38
C ARG A 391 -10.08 12.21 -13.79
N ARG A 392 -9.08 11.75 -14.53
CA ARG A 392 -9.16 11.16 -15.86
C ARG A 392 -8.88 9.66 -15.78
N ARG A 393 -9.67 8.87 -16.50
CA ARG A 393 -9.45 7.42 -16.61
C ARG A 393 -8.31 7.11 -17.58
N VAL A 394 -7.29 6.42 -17.11
CA VAL A 394 -6.12 5.95 -17.88
C VAL A 394 -6.14 4.43 -17.90
N LEU A 395 -5.80 3.83 -19.04
CA LEU A 395 -5.67 2.37 -19.18
C LEU A 395 -4.23 1.94 -18.84
N LEU A 396 -4.11 0.98 -17.93
CA LEU A 396 -2.85 0.31 -17.62
C LEU A 396 -2.47 -0.69 -18.74
N ALA A 397 -1.22 -1.17 -18.72
CA ALA A 397 -0.70 -2.14 -19.71
C ALA A 397 -1.51 -3.45 -19.78
N ASP A 398 -2.16 -3.84 -18.68
CA ASP A 398 -3.01 -5.03 -18.59
C ASP A 398 -4.45 -4.78 -19.05
N GLY A 399 -4.76 -3.56 -19.53
CA GLY A 399 -6.09 -3.14 -19.95
C GLY A 399 -7.00 -2.66 -18.80
N THR A 400 -6.51 -2.64 -17.56
CA THR A 400 -7.27 -2.15 -16.40
C THR A 400 -7.38 -0.63 -16.43
N GLY A 401 -8.59 -0.09 -16.30
CA GLY A 401 -8.81 1.36 -16.22
C GLY A 401 -8.67 1.90 -14.80
N VAL A 402 -7.77 2.86 -14.58
CA VAL A 402 -7.51 3.56 -13.31
C VAL A 402 -7.86 5.04 -13.43
N ASP A 403 -8.50 5.62 -12.42
CA ASP A 403 -8.79 7.05 -12.37
C ASP A 403 -7.61 7.79 -11.74
N VAL A 404 -6.94 8.64 -12.52
CA VAL A 404 -5.74 9.40 -12.14
C VAL A 404 -6.04 10.89 -12.16
N GLU A 405 -5.42 11.70 -11.31
CA GLU A 405 -5.59 13.17 -11.36
C GLU A 405 -5.15 13.73 -12.72
N GLU A 406 -5.88 14.72 -13.24
CA GLU A 406 -5.72 15.24 -14.60
C GLU A 406 -4.32 15.84 -14.84
N ASP A 407 -3.74 16.48 -13.84
CA ASP A 407 -2.38 17.04 -13.87
C ASP A 407 -1.27 15.98 -13.88
N ILE A 408 -1.53 14.82 -13.27
CA ILE A 408 -0.67 13.64 -13.35
C ILE A 408 -0.80 12.98 -14.73
N ALA A 409 -2.04 12.83 -15.24
CA ALA A 409 -2.31 12.22 -16.53
C ALA A 409 -1.67 13.01 -17.70
N ASP A 410 -1.62 14.34 -17.59
CA ASP A 410 -1.02 15.21 -18.61
C ASP A 410 0.47 15.53 -18.34
N GLY A 411 1.06 14.94 -17.29
CA GLY A 411 2.47 15.11 -16.92
C GLY A 411 2.85 16.53 -16.49
N THR A 412 1.87 17.40 -16.20
CA THR A 412 2.12 18.78 -15.75
C THR A 412 2.62 18.80 -14.31
N ALA A 413 2.18 17.84 -13.48
CA ALA A 413 2.65 17.64 -12.11
C ALA A 413 4.12 17.16 -12.03
N LEU A 414 4.70 16.70 -13.14
CA LEU A 414 6.09 16.24 -13.25
C LEU A 414 7.08 17.34 -13.71
N ARG A 415 6.61 18.57 -13.92
CA ARG A 415 7.48 19.66 -14.39
C ARG A 415 8.53 20.04 -13.34
N PRO A 416 9.82 20.13 -13.72
CA PRO A 416 10.87 20.66 -12.85
C PRO A 416 10.49 22.03 -12.30
N GLY A 417 10.76 22.28 -11.03
CA GLY A 417 10.49 23.58 -10.39
C GLY A 417 9.01 23.88 -10.08
N SER A 418 8.08 22.96 -10.35
CA SER A 418 6.66 23.14 -9.99
C SER A 418 6.41 23.09 -8.48
N GLY A 419 7.39 22.61 -7.69
CA GLY A 419 7.32 22.58 -6.22
C GLY A 419 6.33 21.55 -5.66
N THR A 420 5.72 20.73 -6.52
CA THR A 420 4.84 19.64 -6.10
C THR A 420 5.67 18.50 -5.49
N PRO A 421 5.11 17.71 -4.55
CA PRO A 421 5.79 16.51 -4.04
C PRO A 421 6.14 15.52 -5.16
N LEU A 422 5.30 15.41 -6.19
CA LEU A 422 5.51 14.51 -7.32
C LEU A 422 6.66 14.98 -8.23
N SER A 423 6.76 16.27 -8.54
CA SER A 423 7.90 16.81 -9.29
C SER A 423 9.22 16.68 -8.53
N THR A 424 9.18 16.83 -7.20
CA THR A 424 10.35 16.64 -6.33
C THR A 424 10.82 15.18 -6.34
N LEU A 425 9.88 14.24 -6.24
CA LEU A 425 10.16 12.81 -6.34
C LEU A 425 10.72 12.45 -7.72
N TYR A 426 10.09 12.94 -8.78
CA TYR A 426 10.52 12.69 -10.15
C TYR A 426 11.92 13.23 -10.42
N ASP A 427 12.23 14.47 -9.99
CA ASP A 427 13.59 15.03 -10.06
C ASP A 427 14.60 14.15 -9.30
N ALA A 428 14.27 13.70 -8.09
CA ALA A 428 15.15 12.84 -7.30
C ALA A 428 15.42 11.48 -7.97
N MET A 429 14.38 10.85 -8.53
CA MET A 429 14.49 9.57 -9.25
C MET A 429 15.37 9.72 -10.50
N LEU A 430 15.09 10.72 -11.32
CA LEU A 430 15.87 11.01 -12.53
C LEU A 430 17.32 11.35 -12.18
N TRP A 431 17.55 12.17 -11.15
CA TRP A 431 18.89 12.52 -10.67
C TRP A 431 19.69 11.30 -10.21
N GLN A 432 19.07 10.38 -9.46
CA GLN A 432 19.72 9.14 -9.03
C GLN A 432 20.07 8.24 -10.22
N ALA A 433 19.16 8.10 -11.19
CA ALA A 433 19.39 7.28 -12.37
C ALA A 433 20.57 7.78 -13.22
N VAL A 434 20.71 9.10 -13.40
CA VAL A 434 21.79 9.67 -14.21
C VAL A 434 23.14 9.77 -13.50
N ALA A 435 23.16 9.68 -12.17
CA ALA A 435 24.37 9.93 -11.39
C ALA A 435 25.52 8.97 -11.76
N GLU A 436 25.24 7.67 -11.91
CA GLU A 436 26.28 6.69 -12.23
C GLU A 436 26.80 6.80 -13.68
N PRO A 437 25.95 6.95 -14.71
CA PRO A 437 26.41 7.28 -16.07
C PRO A 437 27.31 8.53 -16.12
N VAL A 438 26.96 9.58 -15.36
CA VAL A 438 27.78 10.81 -15.27
C VAL A 438 29.13 10.52 -14.61
N ARG A 439 29.15 9.75 -13.51
CA ARG A 439 30.38 9.38 -12.80
C ARG A 439 31.29 8.51 -13.65
N ALA A 440 30.75 7.55 -14.38
CA ALA A 440 31.50 6.73 -15.32
C ALA A 440 32.19 7.61 -16.38
N ARG A 441 31.45 8.56 -16.96
CA ARG A 441 32.02 9.53 -17.90
C ARG A 441 33.12 10.39 -17.29
N ALA A 442 32.94 10.85 -16.04
CA ALA A 442 33.96 11.61 -15.33
C ALA A 442 35.26 10.79 -15.12
N ARG A 443 35.12 9.50 -14.81
CA ARG A 443 36.26 8.57 -14.67
C ARG A 443 37.02 8.42 -15.99
N ASP A 444 36.32 8.28 -17.11
CA ASP A 444 36.94 8.23 -18.44
C ASP A 444 37.72 9.51 -18.77
N LEU A 445 37.14 10.68 -18.48
CA LEU A 445 37.78 11.98 -18.66
C LEU A 445 39.03 12.14 -17.76
N ALA A 446 38.98 11.60 -16.55
CA ALA A 446 40.08 11.64 -15.61
C ALA A 446 41.25 10.75 -16.07
N ALA A 447 40.97 9.57 -16.62
CA ALA A 447 41.96 8.67 -17.20
C ALA A 447 42.63 9.25 -18.46
N GLY A 448 41.88 9.97 -19.30
CA GLY A 448 42.36 10.58 -20.54
C GLY A 448 43.03 11.95 -20.43
N MET A 449 43.30 12.45 -19.22
CA MET A 449 43.93 13.76 -19.00
C MET A 449 45.43 13.73 -19.31
N VAL A 450 45.92 14.77 -19.99
CA VAL A 450 47.36 14.98 -20.28
C VAL A 450 47.90 16.12 -19.42
N GLY A 451 49.09 15.94 -18.83
CA GLY A 451 49.69 16.89 -17.90
C GLY A 451 49.51 16.50 -16.43
N THR A 452 50.11 17.27 -15.52
CA THR A 452 50.10 16.97 -14.07
C THR A 452 49.45 18.09 -13.28
N LEU A 453 48.45 17.75 -12.47
CA LEU A 453 47.90 18.61 -11.44
C LEU A 453 48.36 18.07 -10.09
N THR A 454 48.91 18.93 -9.22
CA THR A 454 49.38 18.50 -7.91
C THR A 454 48.20 18.13 -6.99
N PRO A 455 48.39 17.23 -6.01
CA PRO A 455 47.33 16.92 -5.04
C PRO A 455 46.82 18.15 -4.29
N SER A 456 47.70 19.09 -3.97
CA SER A 456 47.34 20.36 -3.31
C SER A 456 46.40 21.22 -4.16
N LEU A 457 46.63 21.28 -5.47
CA LEU A 457 45.78 22.02 -6.42
C LEU A 457 44.41 21.35 -6.59
N LEU A 458 44.39 20.02 -6.71
CA LEU A 458 43.15 19.24 -6.78
C LEU A 458 42.34 19.33 -5.49
N GLY A 459 43.01 19.25 -4.33
CA GLY A 459 42.40 19.45 -3.02
C GLY A 459 41.75 20.82 -2.90
N ARG A 460 42.44 21.86 -3.38
CA ARG A 460 41.90 23.23 -3.38
C ARG A 460 40.67 23.40 -4.28
N LEU A 461 40.69 22.84 -5.50
CA LEU A 461 39.51 22.86 -6.39
C LEU A 461 38.32 22.10 -5.77
N ARG A 462 38.57 20.99 -5.08
CA ARG A 462 37.53 20.24 -4.36
C ARG A 462 36.95 21.04 -3.19
N GLU A 463 37.79 21.75 -2.43
CA GLU A 463 37.35 22.64 -1.36
C GLU A 463 36.41 23.73 -1.89
N ILE A 464 36.77 24.34 -3.03
CA ILE A 464 35.93 25.36 -3.69
C ILE A 464 34.59 24.77 -4.14
N ALA A 465 34.60 23.55 -4.69
CA ALA A 465 33.39 22.88 -5.15
C ALA A 465 32.46 22.44 -4.01
N ALA A 466 33.02 22.10 -2.84
CA ALA A 466 32.28 21.64 -1.66
C ALA A 466 31.81 22.79 -0.75
N ALA A 467 32.26 24.01 -1.02
CA ALA A 467 31.96 25.17 -0.20
C ALA A 467 30.46 25.47 -0.18
N PRO A 468 29.85 25.73 1.01
CA PRO A 468 28.44 26.10 1.07
C PRO A 468 28.17 27.36 0.24
N VAL A 469 27.06 27.33 -0.49
CA VAL A 469 26.55 28.45 -1.27
C VAL A 469 25.35 29.01 -0.51
N ALA A 470 25.44 30.25 -0.03
CA ALA A 470 24.27 30.96 0.47
C ALA A 470 23.35 31.27 -0.72
N PRO A 471 22.02 31.12 -0.58
CA PRO A 471 21.08 31.48 -1.64
C PRO A 471 21.00 33.00 -1.76
N GLU A 472 21.93 33.60 -2.51
CA GLU A 472 21.85 35.01 -2.91
C GLU A 472 21.10 35.11 -4.24
N GLY A 473 19.83 35.49 -4.17
CA GLY A 473 18.99 35.71 -5.35
C GLY A 473 18.45 34.43 -6.01
N ASN A 474 17.98 34.57 -7.25
CA ASN A 474 17.31 33.54 -8.04
C ASN A 474 18.30 32.63 -8.81
N GLU A 475 19.60 32.66 -8.47
CA GLU A 475 20.62 31.83 -9.14
C GLU A 475 20.75 30.45 -8.47
N ASP A 476 20.70 29.40 -9.29
CA ASP A 476 20.89 27.99 -8.88
C ASP A 476 22.29 27.75 -8.27
N ALA A 477 22.34 27.08 -7.12
CA ALA A 477 23.56 26.82 -6.36
C ALA A 477 24.65 26.13 -7.20
N ALA A 478 24.25 25.24 -8.12
CA ALA A 478 25.22 24.58 -9.00
C ALA A 478 25.95 25.57 -9.93
N ARG A 479 25.24 26.57 -10.46
CA ARG A 479 25.82 27.62 -11.32
C ARG A 479 26.78 28.50 -10.53
N THR A 480 26.42 28.87 -9.30
CA THR A 480 27.29 29.65 -8.42
C THR A 480 28.59 28.90 -8.12
N THR A 481 28.52 27.59 -7.84
CA THR A 481 29.72 26.77 -7.63
C THR A 481 30.59 26.68 -8.89
N LEU A 482 29.99 26.52 -10.08
CA LEU A 482 30.74 26.52 -11.34
C LEU A 482 31.44 27.86 -11.59
N LYS A 483 30.79 29.00 -11.34
CA LYS A 483 31.40 30.33 -11.41
C LYS A 483 32.58 30.48 -10.45
N ARG A 484 32.45 30.00 -9.20
CA ARG A 484 33.55 30.02 -8.20
C ARG A 484 34.76 29.20 -8.67
N LEU A 485 34.52 28.03 -9.27
CA LEU A 485 35.58 27.20 -9.85
C LEU A 485 36.29 27.91 -11.01
N ALA A 486 35.54 28.56 -11.90
CA ALA A 486 36.12 29.33 -13.01
C ALA A 486 36.94 30.53 -12.52
N LEU A 487 36.41 31.30 -11.57
CA LEU A 487 37.11 32.47 -10.99
C LEU A 487 38.43 32.09 -10.32
N ALA A 488 38.50 30.91 -9.69
CA ALA A 488 39.74 30.44 -9.04
C ALA A 488 40.88 30.15 -10.02
N VAL A 489 40.54 29.83 -11.29
CA VAL A 489 41.49 29.49 -12.36
C VAL A 489 41.72 30.65 -13.34
N THR A 490 41.17 31.84 -13.09
CA THR A 490 41.41 33.06 -13.88
C THR A 490 42.31 34.04 -13.13
N SER A 491 43.15 34.78 -13.85
CA SER A 491 44.06 35.80 -13.31
C SER A 491 43.40 37.15 -13.01
N ASP A 492 42.14 37.35 -13.38
CA ASP A 492 41.45 38.63 -13.22
C ASP A 492 41.15 38.94 -11.75
N LYS A 493 41.54 40.15 -11.30
CA LYS A 493 41.22 40.64 -9.96
C LYS A 493 39.70 40.68 -9.79
N PRO A 494 39.15 40.20 -8.66
CA PRO A 494 37.71 40.02 -8.46
C PRO A 494 36.97 41.34 -8.13
N GLU A 495 37.28 42.46 -8.78
CA GLU A 495 36.81 43.79 -8.35
C GLU A 495 35.59 44.35 -9.09
N ALA A 496 34.96 43.66 -10.06
CA ALA A 496 33.94 44.34 -10.87
C ALA A 496 32.67 43.59 -11.30
N SER A 497 32.33 42.37 -10.82
CA SER A 497 31.15 41.71 -11.42
C SER A 497 30.21 40.86 -10.57
N LEU A 498 30.55 40.44 -9.36
CA LEU A 498 29.62 39.67 -8.52
C LEU A 498 29.80 40.08 -7.06
N GLY A 499 28.75 40.67 -6.47
CA GLY A 499 28.68 40.90 -5.03
C GLY A 499 28.87 39.59 -4.27
N ALA A 500 29.44 39.68 -3.07
CA ALA A 500 29.85 38.58 -2.19
C ALA A 500 31.05 37.74 -2.69
N VAL A 501 32.24 38.29 -2.41
CA VAL A 501 33.50 37.62 -2.07
C VAL A 501 33.46 36.08 -2.16
N SER A 502 34.04 35.51 -3.23
CA SER A 502 34.49 34.12 -3.16
C SER A 502 35.42 34.01 -1.93
N PRO A 503 35.14 33.15 -0.94
CA PRO A 503 35.97 33.05 0.27
C PRO A 503 37.38 32.49 -0.02
N PHE A 504 37.67 32.17 -1.29
CA PHE A 504 38.90 31.53 -1.73
C PHE A 504 39.80 32.51 -2.47
N LYS A 505 41.06 32.63 -2.02
CA LYS A 505 42.10 33.37 -2.74
C LYS A 505 42.33 32.76 -4.15
N PRO A 506 42.55 33.59 -5.19
CA PRO A 506 42.95 33.12 -6.51
C PRO A 506 44.23 32.27 -6.48
N PHE A 507 44.44 31.44 -7.50
CA PHE A 507 45.63 30.63 -7.63
C PHE A 507 46.89 31.46 -7.88
N THR A 508 48.04 30.96 -7.40
CA THR A 508 49.35 31.53 -7.71
C THR A 508 49.65 31.39 -9.20
N SER A 509 50.55 32.21 -9.74
CA SER A 509 50.98 32.13 -11.15
C SER A 509 51.45 30.74 -11.56
N SER A 510 52.14 30.02 -10.66
CA SER A 510 52.57 28.63 -10.87
C SER A 510 51.40 27.63 -10.96
N ALA A 511 50.37 27.81 -10.13
CA ALA A 511 49.17 26.98 -10.14
C ALA A 511 48.30 27.26 -11.38
N LEU A 512 48.19 28.53 -11.80
CA LEU A 512 47.51 28.90 -13.05
C LEU A 512 48.18 28.25 -14.27
N ALA A 513 49.50 28.31 -14.38
CA ALA A 513 50.25 27.66 -15.44
C ALA A 513 50.04 26.14 -15.47
N ALA A 514 49.91 25.48 -14.31
CA ALA A 514 49.62 24.05 -14.22
C ALA A 514 48.21 23.69 -14.74
N VAL A 515 47.20 24.50 -14.43
CA VAL A 515 45.82 24.32 -14.93
C VAL A 515 45.70 24.65 -16.43
N GLU A 516 46.49 25.61 -16.93
CA GLU A 516 46.57 25.98 -18.34
C GLU A 516 47.24 24.91 -19.21
N THR A 517 48.28 24.26 -18.68
CA THR A 517 49.03 23.23 -19.40
C THR A 517 48.36 21.85 -19.33
N ALA A 518 47.58 21.57 -18.27
CA ALA A 518 46.80 20.34 -18.17
C ALA A 518 45.64 20.34 -19.18
N LYS A 519 45.52 19.27 -19.96
CA LYS A 519 44.51 19.13 -21.02
C LYS A 519 43.57 17.96 -20.76
N VAL A 520 42.28 18.19 -20.98
CA VAL A 520 41.22 17.17 -20.96
C VAL A 520 40.71 16.98 -22.38
N THR A 521 40.44 15.74 -22.76
CA THR A 521 39.87 15.43 -24.08
C THR A 521 38.35 15.48 -24.01
N LEU A 522 37.76 16.57 -24.52
CA LEU A 522 36.32 16.82 -24.59
C LEU A 522 35.87 16.72 -26.05
N TYR A 523 34.81 15.96 -26.34
CA TYR A 523 34.30 15.79 -27.72
C TYR A 523 35.39 15.55 -28.80
N LYS A 524 36.41 14.74 -28.49
CA LYS A 524 37.59 14.45 -29.35
C LYS A 524 38.58 15.61 -29.56
N GLU A 525 38.37 16.75 -28.92
CA GLU A 525 39.29 17.89 -28.90
C GLU A 525 39.98 18.01 -27.55
N LYS A 526 41.23 18.47 -27.53
CA LYS A 526 41.98 18.71 -26.28
C LYS A 526 41.81 20.17 -25.87
N THR A 527 41.18 20.41 -24.73
CA THR A 527 41.05 21.75 -24.13
C THR A 527 41.84 21.81 -22.83
N SER A 528 42.31 23.00 -22.42
CA SER A 528 42.92 23.16 -21.10
C SER A 528 41.87 23.01 -19.99
N VAL A 529 42.29 22.57 -18.81
CA VAL A 529 41.39 22.48 -17.63
C VAL A 529 40.82 23.86 -17.31
N GLN A 530 41.62 24.93 -17.46
CA GLN A 530 41.18 26.30 -17.25
C GLN A 530 40.04 26.67 -18.20
N ASN A 531 40.23 26.44 -19.51
CA ASN A 531 39.23 26.77 -20.51
C ASN A 531 37.96 25.92 -20.32
N TRP A 532 38.10 24.64 -19.96
CA TRP A 532 36.94 23.79 -19.66
C TRP A 532 36.11 24.33 -18.49
N LEU A 533 36.74 24.70 -17.37
CA LEU A 533 36.03 25.26 -16.21
C LEU A 533 35.38 26.61 -16.55
N CYS A 534 36.06 27.48 -17.29
CA CYS A 534 35.52 28.79 -17.70
C CYS A 534 34.34 28.65 -18.67
N GLN A 535 34.45 27.78 -19.68
CA GLN A 535 33.37 27.51 -20.63
C GLN A 535 32.16 26.89 -19.93
N THR A 536 32.38 25.95 -19.01
CA THR A 536 31.30 25.32 -18.25
C THR A 536 30.59 26.30 -17.32
N ALA A 537 31.31 27.25 -16.73
CA ALA A 537 30.70 28.30 -15.91
C ALA A 537 29.88 29.30 -16.75
N LYS A 538 30.34 29.62 -17.97
CA LYS A 538 29.65 30.52 -18.89
C LYS A 538 28.37 29.90 -19.46
N ASP A 539 28.45 28.64 -19.88
CA ASP A 539 27.33 27.89 -20.44
C ASP A 539 27.38 26.41 -20.02
N PRO A 540 26.79 26.07 -18.86
CA PRO A 540 26.72 24.68 -18.41
C PRO A 540 25.92 23.79 -19.36
N ALA A 541 24.93 24.34 -20.07
CA ALA A 541 24.07 23.55 -20.97
C ALA A 541 24.84 23.12 -22.22
N ALA A 542 25.57 24.05 -22.85
CA ALA A 542 26.47 23.72 -23.96
C ALA A 542 27.58 22.77 -23.52
N SER A 543 28.19 23.00 -22.35
CA SER A 543 29.23 22.13 -21.81
C SER A 543 28.73 20.71 -21.57
N TRP A 544 27.57 20.52 -20.94
CA TRP A 544 26.97 19.21 -20.76
C TRP A 544 26.67 18.53 -22.10
N THR A 545 26.05 19.25 -23.03
CA THR A 545 25.65 18.70 -24.33
C THR A 545 26.85 18.15 -25.11
N ASN A 546 27.99 18.83 -25.04
CA ASN A 546 29.23 18.43 -25.69
C ASN A 546 29.96 17.28 -24.96
N ASN A 547 29.66 17.05 -23.68
CA ASN A 547 30.44 16.16 -22.81
C ASN A 547 29.67 14.98 -22.21
N LYS A 548 28.35 14.91 -22.44
CA LYS A 548 27.47 13.84 -21.93
C LYS A 548 27.97 12.45 -22.34
N ALA A 549 27.68 11.45 -21.50
CA ALA A 549 27.90 10.05 -21.83
C ALA A 549 27.22 9.70 -23.17
N GLN A 550 27.80 8.76 -23.95
CA GLN A 550 27.19 8.36 -25.23
C GLN A 550 25.74 7.92 -25.01
N GLY A 551 24.84 8.40 -25.87
CA GLY A 551 23.42 8.62 -25.57
C GLY A 551 22.60 7.39 -25.15
N THR A 552 23.08 6.17 -25.39
CA THR A 552 22.35 4.93 -25.08
C THR A 552 22.33 4.61 -23.57
N GLU A 553 23.43 4.81 -22.85
CA GLU A 553 23.50 4.45 -21.41
C GLU A 553 22.74 5.43 -20.52
N LEU A 554 22.83 6.73 -20.83
CA LEU A 554 22.07 7.76 -20.11
C LEU A 554 20.57 7.61 -20.35
N ALA A 555 20.15 7.39 -21.60
CA ALA A 555 18.75 7.21 -21.94
C ALA A 555 18.19 5.92 -21.32
N LYS A 556 18.96 4.83 -21.37
CA LYS A 556 18.61 3.56 -20.72
C LYS A 556 18.44 3.73 -19.21
N ALA A 557 19.34 4.44 -18.54
CA ALA A 557 19.24 4.69 -17.11
C ALA A 557 17.96 5.48 -16.78
N ILE A 558 17.66 6.54 -17.50
CA ILE A 558 16.46 7.36 -17.29
C ILE A 558 15.18 6.57 -17.54
N ASN A 559 15.12 5.78 -18.63
CA ASN A 559 13.94 4.97 -18.97
C ASN A 559 13.57 3.95 -17.89
N THR A 560 14.50 3.55 -17.01
CA THR A 560 14.16 2.61 -15.91
C THR A 560 13.30 3.24 -14.83
N VAL A 561 13.29 4.58 -14.72
CA VAL A 561 12.62 5.34 -13.65
C VAL A 561 11.67 6.41 -14.18
N ASP A 562 11.46 6.46 -15.50
CA ASP A 562 10.63 7.49 -16.14
C ASP A 562 9.13 7.25 -15.91
N LEU A 563 8.56 8.01 -14.96
CA LEU A 563 7.14 7.96 -14.59
C LEU A 563 6.17 8.43 -15.68
N ALA A 564 6.65 9.13 -16.71
CA ALA A 564 5.81 9.59 -17.83
C ALA A 564 5.94 8.70 -19.07
N GLY A 565 6.75 7.64 -19.01
CA GLY A 565 6.80 6.61 -20.05
C GLY A 565 5.52 5.76 -20.04
N GLY A 566 4.96 5.50 -21.23
CA GLY A 566 3.80 4.62 -21.38
C GLY A 566 4.08 3.22 -20.82
N SER A 567 3.00 2.51 -20.46
CA SER A 567 3.03 1.21 -19.77
C SER A 567 3.63 0.05 -20.60
N VAL A 568 3.96 0.29 -21.87
CA VAL A 568 4.75 -0.61 -22.69
C VAL A 568 6.14 0.00 -22.76
N ARG A 569 7.12 -0.72 -22.20
CA ARG A 569 8.55 -0.41 -22.41
C ARG A 569 8.83 -0.57 -23.90
N ASP A 570 8.56 0.48 -24.66
CA ASP A 570 8.90 0.55 -26.06
C ASP A 570 10.41 0.31 -26.13
N ALA A 571 10.78 -0.78 -26.81
CA ALA A 571 12.18 -1.14 -27.06
C ALA A 571 12.92 -0.08 -27.91
N SER A 572 12.25 1.03 -28.26
CA SER A 572 12.80 2.19 -28.95
C SER A 572 13.89 2.90 -28.14
N GLY A 573 13.86 2.79 -26.81
CA GLY A 573 14.81 3.49 -25.94
C GLY A 573 14.61 5.01 -25.92
N GLU A 574 13.47 5.51 -26.41
CA GLU A 574 13.15 6.93 -26.43
C GLU A 574 12.64 7.42 -25.07
N LEU A 575 13.13 8.59 -24.65
CA LEU A 575 12.74 9.23 -23.38
C LEU A 575 11.34 9.84 -23.50
N SER A 576 10.53 9.82 -22.43
CA SER A 576 9.26 10.55 -22.42
C SER A 576 9.47 12.05 -22.60
N THR A 577 8.42 12.75 -23.05
CA THR A 577 8.43 14.23 -23.15
C THR A 577 8.79 14.91 -21.83
N ALA A 578 8.41 14.33 -20.68
CA ALA A 578 8.75 14.89 -19.37
C ALA A 578 10.24 14.71 -19.05
N ALA A 579 10.80 13.52 -19.30
CA ALA A 579 12.23 13.25 -19.13
C ALA A 579 13.10 14.08 -20.08
N GLN A 580 12.66 14.28 -21.33
CA GLN A 580 13.33 15.17 -22.29
C GLN A 580 13.33 16.63 -21.82
N LYS A 581 12.21 17.11 -21.29
CA LYS A 581 12.11 18.46 -20.71
C LYS A 581 13.00 18.60 -19.48
N TRP A 582 13.05 17.60 -18.61
CA TRP A 582 13.96 17.56 -17.46
C TRP A 582 15.44 17.64 -17.90
N LEU A 583 15.85 16.86 -18.90
CA LEU A 583 17.20 16.92 -19.47
C LEU A 583 17.51 18.21 -20.24
N SER A 584 16.49 19.01 -20.57
CA SER A 584 16.64 20.30 -21.23
C SER A 584 16.59 21.47 -20.23
N ASP A 585 16.33 21.21 -18.95
CA ASP A 585 16.21 22.23 -17.93
C ASP A 585 17.60 22.83 -17.60
N PRO A 586 17.79 24.16 -17.72
CA PRO A 586 19.08 24.80 -17.46
C PRO A 586 19.66 24.59 -16.06
N ALA A 587 18.84 24.39 -15.03
CA ALA A 587 19.29 24.12 -13.66
C ALA A 587 19.76 22.66 -13.52
N VAL A 588 19.01 21.72 -14.10
CA VAL A 588 19.42 20.30 -14.18
C VAL A 588 20.75 20.16 -14.91
N LEU A 589 20.91 20.84 -16.06
CA LEU A 589 22.15 20.82 -16.84
C LEU A 589 23.35 21.41 -16.08
N ALA A 590 23.13 22.42 -15.24
CA ALA A 590 24.16 22.96 -14.36
C ALA A 590 24.56 21.96 -13.26
N ARG A 591 23.58 21.30 -12.63
CA ARG A 591 23.82 20.22 -11.65
C ARG A 591 24.61 19.07 -12.27
N LEU A 592 24.24 18.61 -13.47
CA LEU A 592 24.94 17.53 -14.18
C LEU A 592 26.38 17.90 -14.52
N SER A 593 26.61 19.12 -15.01
CA SER A 593 27.95 19.65 -15.29
C SER A 593 28.82 19.72 -14.03
N LEU A 594 28.24 20.16 -12.91
CA LEU A 594 28.94 20.19 -11.62
C LEU A 594 29.25 18.78 -11.11
N LEU A 595 28.32 17.82 -11.23
CA LEU A 595 28.56 16.42 -10.85
C LEU A 595 29.70 15.80 -11.67
N LEU A 596 29.75 16.09 -12.97
CA LEU A 596 30.83 15.63 -13.86
C LEU A 596 32.19 16.17 -13.40
N ILE A 597 32.29 17.49 -13.15
CA ILE A 597 33.54 18.14 -12.73
C ILE A 597 33.98 17.67 -11.34
N THR A 598 33.07 17.61 -10.37
CA THR A 598 33.39 17.19 -9.00
C THR A 598 33.84 15.74 -8.93
N THR A 599 33.19 14.85 -9.69
CA THR A 599 33.62 13.45 -9.80
C THR A 599 34.98 13.35 -10.49
N TRP A 600 35.21 14.13 -11.55
CA TRP A 600 36.51 14.18 -12.24
C TRP A 600 37.63 14.65 -11.31
N LEU A 601 37.40 15.70 -10.51
CA LEU A 601 38.36 16.18 -9.51
C LEU A 601 38.69 15.11 -8.46
N ALA A 602 37.67 14.40 -7.96
CA ALA A 602 37.85 13.32 -7.01
C ALA A 602 38.70 12.18 -7.61
N GLU A 603 38.42 11.79 -8.85
CA GLU A 603 39.14 10.72 -9.53
C GLU A 603 40.58 11.12 -9.86
N ARG A 604 40.81 12.36 -10.31
CA ARG A 604 42.18 12.88 -10.51
C ARG A 604 42.97 12.94 -9.20
N THR A 605 42.31 13.24 -8.09
CA THR A 605 42.97 13.21 -6.77
C THR A 605 43.42 11.79 -6.44
N ARG A 606 42.53 10.80 -6.64
CA ARG A 606 42.82 9.37 -6.43
C ARG A 606 44.02 8.90 -7.26
N ILE A 607 44.04 9.21 -8.56
CA ILE A 607 45.13 8.87 -9.48
C ILE A 607 46.44 9.55 -9.07
N ALA A 608 46.41 10.82 -8.67
CA ALA A 608 47.60 11.54 -8.24
C ALA A 608 48.22 10.92 -6.97
N HIS A 609 47.41 10.54 -5.99
CA HIS A 609 47.90 9.90 -4.75
C HIS A 609 48.51 8.52 -5.05
N GLN A 610 47.88 7.72 -5.90
CA GLN A 610 48.43 6.41 -6.32
C GLN A 610 49.81 6.57 -6.96
N ASN A 611 49.96 7.53 -7.86
CA ASN A 611 51.25 7.81 -8.52
C ASN A 611 52.33 8.30 -7.54
N GLU A 612 51.95 8.99 -6.46
CA GLU A 612 52.89 9.42 -5.41
C GLU A 612 53.33 8.25 -4.52
N THR A 613 52.40 7.37 -4.15
CA THR A 613 52.69 6.15 -3.40
C THR A 613 53.59 5.22 -4.22
N GLU A 614 53.26 4.96 -5.50
CA GLU A 614 54.10 4.15 -6.39
C GLU A 614 55.51 4.72 -6.59
N ARG A 615 55.66 6.06 -6.55
CA ARG A 615 56.97 6.71 -6.62
C ARG A 615 57.75 6.57 -5.31
N ALA A 616 57.08 6.66 -4.16
CA ALA A 616 57.69 6.45 -2.86
C ALA A 616 58.17 4.98 -2.72
N ASP A 617 57.31 4.03 -3.10
CA ASP A 617 57.63 2.59 -3.08
C ASP A 617 58.80 2.25 -4.02
N ARG A 618 58.87 2.87 -5.21
CA ARG A 618 60.02 2.74 -6.13
C ARG A 618 61.29 3.38 -5.61
N ALA A 619 61.19 4.47 -4.85
CA ALA A 619 62.34 5.12 -4.23
C ALA A 619 62.90 4.31 -3.05
N GLU A 620 62.03 3.59 -2.31
CA GLU A 620 62.40 2.71 -1.20
C GLU A 620 62.93 1.34 -1.66
N SER A 621 62.47 0.82 -2.80
CA SER A 621 62.91 -0.47 -3.35
C SER A 621 64.25 -0.44 -4.10
N GLY A 622 64.90 0.73 -4.23
CA GLY A 622 66.29 0.82 -4.70
C GLY A 622 66.53 0.51 -6.19
N GLU A 623 65.49 0.32 -7.00
CA GLU A 623 65.62 0.24 -8.46
C GLU A 623 65.82 1.64 -9.04
N ARG A 624 67.07 2.13 -9.04
CA ARG A 624 67.49 3.16 -9.99
C ARG A 624 67.78 2.50 -11.32
N SER A 625 67.01 2.90 -12.34
CA SER A 625 67.21 2.59 -13.76
C SER A 625 68.64 2.81 -14.23
#